data_AF-A0A0S7ZKX4-F1
#
_entry.id   AF-A0A0S7ZKX4-F1
#
_cell.length_a   1.000
_cell.length_b   1.000
_cell.length_c   1.000
_cell.angle_alpha   90.00
_cell.angle_beta   90.00
_cell.angle_gamma   90.00
#
_symmetry.space_group_name_H-M   'P 1'
#
loop_
_entity.id
_entity.type
_entity.pdbx_description
1 polymer ?
#
loop_
_entity_poly.entity_id
_entity_poly.type
_entity_poly.pdbx_seq_one_letter_code
_entity_poly.pdbx_strand_id
1 'polypeptide(L)'
;MGEEVTQDKKPFKYSFFKAGTRIFNQGDKGTDIYILKRGAVTVIVDNQIVGLIHTPDTIIGEMAYFLGLNRTASVETIEDCEFIVLSGDHLIKTVMKKPQIGIELLKILIGRLAKTTKYATRLENEIAQYRDELRKLKGLKEEKKPSILEELVSYGFLSHEQMKKVADELKEHQESGTLTSLPKVLIEKGHLTAEQLIQFLELRQGT
;
A
#
# COMPACT_ATOMS: atom_id res chain seq x y z
N MET A 1 46.79 12.30 -32.45
CA MET A 1 45.68 12.69 -31.56
C MET A 1 44.47 12.98 -32.43
N GLY A 2 43.55 12.05 -32.52
CA GLY A 2 42.21 12.26 -33.04
C GLY A 2 41.30 11.53 -32.06
N GLU A 3 40.63 12.29 -31.20
CA GLU A 3 39.70 11.74 -30.22
C GLU A 3 38.54 11.07 -30.98
N GLU A 4 38.41 9.76 -30.82
CA GLU A 4 37.21 9.04 -31.22
C GLU A 4 36.05 9.59 -30.40
N VAL A 5 35.14 10.29 -31.07
CA VAL A 5 33.84 10.70 -30.53
C VAL A 5 33.08 9.42 -30.17
N THR A 6 33.09 9.07 -28.89
CA THR A 6 32.32 7.95 -28.35
C THR A 6 30.85 8.15 -28.68
N GLN A 7 30.32 7.28 -29.52
CA GLN A 7 28.94 7.16 -29.90
C GLN A 7 28.05 7.16 -28.63
N ASP A 8 27.24 8.21 -28.44
CA ASP A 8 26.26 8.32 -27.35
C ASP A 8 25.32 7.10 -27.40
N LYS A 9 25.61 6.08 -26.59
CA LYS A 9 24.68 4.97 -26.36
C LYS A 9 23.44 5.56 -25.73
N LYS A 10 22.33 5.57 -26.48
CA LYS A 10 21.01 5.99 -25.96
C LYS A 10 20.80 5.36 -24.60
N PRO A 11 20.40 6.12 -23.60
CA PRO A 11 20.55 5.66 -22.24
C PRO A 11 19.35 4.84 -21.73
N PHE A 12 18.53 4.41 -22.69
CA PHE A 12 17.42 3.49 -22.57
C PHE A 12 17.31 2.72 -23.89
N LYS A 13 16.73 1.52 -23.82
CA LYS A 13 16.52 0.63 -24.96
C LYS A 13 15.03 0.36 -25.13
N TYR A 14 14.51 0.58 -26.34
CA TYR A 14 13.22 0.02 -26.73
C TYR A 14 13.37 -1.50 -26.93
N SER A 15 12.58 -2.28 -26.21
CA SER A 15 12.62 -3.74 -26.27
C SER A 15 11.23 -4.27 -26.60
N PHE A 16 11.20 -5.23 -27.52
CA PHE A 16 10.00 -5.97 -27.88
C PHE A 16 10.15 -7.41 -27.38
N PHE A 17 9.15 -7.90 -26.66
CA PHE A 17 9.12 -9.26 -26.15
C PHE A 17 7.86 -9.96 -26.65
N LYS A 18 8.02 -11.17 -27.20
CA LYS A 18 6.90 -11.99 -27.67
C LYS A 18 6.05 -12.49 -26.51
N ALA A 19 4.79 -12.82 -26.75
CA ALA A 19 3.96 -13.53 -25.77
C ALA A 19 4.69 -14.77 -25.21
N GLY A 20 4.53 -15.03 -23.91
CA GLY A 20 5.17 -16.13 -23.18
C GLY A 20 6.64 -15.90 -22.82
N THR A 21 7.18 -14.68 -23.00
CA THR A 21 8.56 -14.37 -22.64
C THR A 21 8.68 -14.04 -21.16
N ARG A 22 9.51 -14.81 -20.45
CA ARG A 22 9.94 -14.49 -19.07
C ARG A 22 10.90 -13.30 -19.08
N ILE A 23 10.47 -12.16 -18.55
CA ILE A 23 11.29 -10.93 -18.50
C ILE A 23 12.38 -11.04 -17.43
N PHE A 24 12.02 -11.55 -16.26
CA PHE A 24 12.93 -11.92 -15.18
C PHE A 24 12.21 -12.84 -14.18
N ASN A 25 12.98 -13.52 -13.33
CA ASN A 25 12.46 -14.39 -12.28
C ASN A 25 12.52 -13.73 -10.90
N GLN A 26 11.63 -14.16 -10.01
CA GLN A 26 11.71 -13.88 -8.58
C GLN A 26 13.05 -14.37 -8.03
N GLY A 27 13.67 -13.56 -7.18
CA GLY A 27 14.98 -13.84 -6.60
C GLY A 27 16.16 -13.40 -7.46
N ASP A 28 15.97 -13.09 -8.74
CA ASP A 28 17.04 -12.59 -9.60
C ASP A 28 17.59 -11.27 -9.04
N LYS A 29 18.91 -11.07 -9.18
CA LYS A 29 19.51 -9.74 -9.01
C LYS A 29 19.17 -8.91 -10.24
N GLY A 30 18.69 -7.68 -10.05
CA GLY A 30 18.35 -6.82 -11.17
C GLY A 30 18.32 -5.35 -10.80
N THR A 31 19.07 -4.55 -11.57
CA THR A 31 19.14 -3.09 -11.44
C THR A 31 18.38 -2.36 -12.55
N ASP A 32 17.91 -3.10 -13.55
CA ASP A 32 17.16 -2.55 -14.67
C ASP A 32 15.68 -2.38 -14.33
N ILE A 33 15.10 -1.34 -14.89
CA ILE A 33 13.71 -0.96 -14.76
C ILE A 33 13.06 -1.05 -16.13
N TYR A 34 11.81 -1.51 -16.14
CA TYR A 34 11.02 -1.71 -17.35
C TYR A 34 9.80 -0.81 -17.29
N ILE A 35 9.53 -0.09 -18.37
CA ILE A 35 8.32 0.74 -18.51
C ILE A 35 7.50 0.12 -19.63
N LEU A 36 6.36 -0.46 -19.29
CA LEU A 36 5.44 -1.07 -20.25
C LEU A 36 4.83 0.02 -21.13
N LYS A 37 4.99 -0.06 -22.46
CA LYS A 37 4.38 0.88 -23.40
C LYS A 37 3.14 0.31 -24.08
N ARG A 38 3.18 -0.98 -24.40
CA ARG A 38 2.04 -1.71 -24.96
C ARG A 38 2.17 -3.18 -24.56
N GLY A 39 1.03 -3.84 -24.41
CA GLY A 39 0.96 -5.26 -24.10
C GLY A 39 0.45 -5.49 -22.67
N ALA A 40 0.53 -6.74 -22.24
CA ALA A 40 0.16 -7.17 -20.91
C ALA A 40 1.14 -8.23 -20.37
N VAL A 41 1.39 -8.16 -19.06
CA VAL A 41 2.26 -9.10 -18.34
C VAL A 41 1.59 -9.61 -17.08
N THR A 42 1.91 -10.84 -16.70
CA THR A 42 1.54 -11.41 -15.40
C THR A 42 2.68 -11.22 -14.41
N VAL A 43 2.30 -10.97 -13.15
CA VAL A 43 3.19 -10.93 -12.00
C VAL A 43 2.99 -12.23 -11.24
N ILE A 44 4.08 -12.97 -11.02
CA ILE A 44 4.06 -14.31 -10.44
C ILE A 44 4.95 -14.33 -9.19
N VAL A 45 4.38 -14.74 -8.06
CA VAL A 45 5.10 -14.92 -6.78
C VAL A 45 4.88 -16.36 -6.33
N ASP A 46 5.97 -17.07 -6.00
CA ASP A 46 5.94 -18.45 -5.53
C ASP A 46 5.09 -19.37 -6.45
N ASN A 47 5.29 -19.22 -7.75
CA ASN A 47 4.60 -19.93 -8.84
C ASN A 47 3.08 -19.64 -8.97
N GLN A 48 2.55 -18.66 -8.25
CA GLN A 48 1.16 -18.22 -8.36
C GLN A 48 1.06 -16.87 -9.08
N ILE A 49 0.08 -16.73 -9.98
CA ILE A 49 -0.22 -15.44 -10.62
C ILE A 49 -0.92 -14.56 -9.59
N VAL A 50 -0.27 -13.48 -9.19
CA VAL A 50 -0.77 -12.53 -8.17
C VAL A 50 -1.22 -11.20 -8.78
N GLY A 51 -0.96 -10.97 -10.06
CA GLY A 51 -1.37 -9.73 -10.72
C GLY A 51 -1.26 -9.77 -12.23
N LEU A 52 -1.99 -8.86 -12.86
CA LEU A 52 -1.96 -8.56 -14.29
C LEU A 52 -1.63 -7.08 -14.46
N ILE A 53 -0.62 -6.77 -15.26
CA ILE A 53 -0.24 -5.40 -15.60
C ILE A 53 -0.42 -5.22 -17.11
N HIS A 54 -1.41 -4.40 -17.49
CA HIS A 54 -1.70 -4.02 -18.88
C HIS A 54 -1.75 -2.51 -19.09
N THR A 55 -1.49 -1.73 -18.02
CA THR A 55 -1.61 -0.27 -18.09
C THR A 55 -0.32 0.31 -18.66
N PRO A 56 -0.39 1.09 -19.76
CA PRO A 56 0.78 1.79 -20.29
C PRO A 56 1.45 2.67 -19.24
N ASP A 57 2.74 2.87 -19.42
CA ASP A 57 3.64 3.63 -18.53
C ASP A 57 3.80 3.04 -17.13
N THR A 58 3.30 1.83 -16.88
CA THR A 58 3.56 1.13 -15.62
C THR A 58 5.04 0.76 -15.53
N ILE A 59 5.66 1.19 -14.44
CA ILE A 59 7.03 0.84 -14.07
C ILE A 59 7.03 -0.53 -13.40
N ILE A 60 7.95 -1.39 -13.82
CA ILE A 60 8.10 -2.76 -13.36
C ILE A 60 9.57 -3.01 -13.01
N GLY A 61 9.79 -3.71 -11.90
CA GLY A 61 11.13 -4.03 -11.41
C GLY A 61 11.80 -2.89 -10.65
N GLU A 62 11.05 -1.83 -10.35
CA GLU A 62 11.46 -0.67 -9.56
C GLU A 62 11.90 -1.07 -8.16
N MET A 63 11.23 -2.05 -7.54
CA MET A 63 11.49 -2.47 -6.17
C MET A 63 12.90 -2.99 -5.98
N ALA A 64 13.39 -3.80 -6.93
CA ALA A 64 14.72 -4.39 -6.83
C ALA A 64 15.82 -3.30 -6.79
N TYR A 65 15.67 -2.28 -7.63
CA TYR A 65 16.61 -1.17 -7.68
C TYR A 65 16.47 -0.20 -6.50
N PHE A 66 15.26 0.34 -6.27
CA PHE A 66 15.06 1.42 -5.30
C PHE A 66 15.09 0.96 -3.83
N LEU A 67 14.71 -0.29 -3.56
CA LEU A 67 14.70 -0.84 -2.20
C LEU A 67 15.89 -1.76 -1.92
N GLY A 68 16.80 -1.94 -2.90
CA GLY A 68 17.96 -2.83 -2.76
C GLY A 68 17.58 -4.30 -2.59
N LEU A 69 16.42 -4.69 -3.10
CA LEU A 69 15.90 -6.07 -3.01
C LEU A 69 16.33 -6.88 -4.23
N ASN A 70 16.25 -8.21 -4.13
CA ASN A 70 16.14 -9.03 -5.34
C ASN A 70 14.77 -8.80 -6.00
N ARG A 71 14.59 -9.27 -7.25
CA ARG A 71 13.27 -9.26 -7.90
C ARG A 71 12.23 -9.93 -6.98
N THR A 72 11.22 -9.18 -6.57
CA THR A 72 10.21 -9.62 -5.60
C THR A 72 9.16 -10.55 -6.22
N ALA A 73 9.10 -10.60 -7.54
CA ALA A 73 8.22 -11.44 -8.33
C ALA A 73 8.86 -11.75 -9.69
N SER A 74 8.42 -12.83 -10.31
CA SER A 74 8.67 -13.11 -11.73
C SER A 74 7.70 -12.32 -12.59
N VAL A 75 8.13 -11.91 -13.78
CA VAL A 75 7.27 -11.22 -14.76
C VAL A 75 7.33 -11.95 -16.09
N GLU A 76 6.18 -12.27 -16.66
CA GLU A 76 6.04 -12.94 -17.96
C GLU A 76 5.05 -12.19 -18.85
N THR A 77 5.36 -12.05 -20.13
CA THR A 77 4.42 -11.48 -21.11
C THR A 77 3.31 -12.46 -21.44
N ILE A 78 2.07 -11.99 -21.48
CA ILE A 78 0.92 -12.81 -21.93
C ILE A 78 0.49 -12.47 -23.36
N GLU A 79 0.98 -11.37 -23.90
CA GLU A 79 0.85 -10.96 -25.30
C GLU A 79 2.16 -10.32 -25.78
N ASP A 80 2.22 -9.91 -27.04
CA ASP A 80 3.37 -9.20 -27.57
C ASP A 80 3.50 -7.81 -26.92
N CYS A 81 4.62 -7.58 -26.23
CA CYS A 81 4.82 -6.41 -25.38
C CYS A 81 5.96 -5.52 -25.89
N GLU A 82 5.77 -4.21 -25.73
CA GLU A 82 6.80 -3.19 -25.94
C GLU A 82 7.18 -2.53 -24.61
N PHE A 83 8.47 -2.37 -24.39
CA PHE A 83 9.03 -1.75 -23.20
C PHE A 83 10.07 -0.70 -23.54
N ILE A 84 10.18 0.30 -22.66
CA ILE A 84 11.44 1.03 -22.47
C ILE A 84 12.18 0.36 -21.31
N VAL A 85 13.44 -0.01 -21.53
CA VAL A 85 14.31 -0.62 -20.53
C VAL A 85 15.48 0.31 -20.25
N LEU A 86 15.78 0.58 -18.99
CA LEU A 86 16.88 1.42 -18.56
C LEU A 86 17.39 1.01 -17.18
N SER A 87 18.66 1.29 -16.90
CA SER A 87 19.18 1.10 -15.55
C SER A 87 18.58 2.11 -14.58
N GLY A 88 18.38 1.71 -13.33
CA GLY A 88 17.92 2.63 -12.30
C GLY A 88 18.85 3.83 -12.09
N ASP A 89 20.17 3.63 -12.20
CA ASP A 89 21.15 4.73 -12.13
C ASP A 89 20.90 5.78 -13.20
N HIS A 90 20.56 5.33 -14.41
CA HIS A 90 20.26 6.24 -15.50
C HIS A 90 18.94 6.97 -15.28
N LEU A 91 17.93 6.28 -14.73
CA LEU A 91 16.67 6.91 -14.36
C LEU A 91 16.90 8.04 -13.34
N ILE A 92 17.69 7.80 -12.29
CA ILE A 92 18.05 8.82 -11.29
C ILE A 92 18.74 10.01 -11.96
N LYS A 93 19.78 9.77 -12.77
CA LYS A 93 20.49 10.84 -13.49
C LYS A 93 19.54 11.65 -14.38
N THR A 94 18.57 11.00 -15.01
CA THR A 94 17.57 11.66 -15.85
C THR A 94 16.60 12.52 -15.04
N VAL A 95 16.12 12.02 -13.89
CA VAL A 95 15.27 12.80 -12.98
C VAL A 95 16.02 14.03 -12.45
N MET A 96 17.30 13.89 -12.10
CA MET A 96 18.12 15.02 -11.64
C MET A 96 18.33 16.09 -12.72
N LYS A 97 18.44 15.69 -14.00
CA LYS A 97 18.57 16.62 -15.13
C LYS A 97 17.22 17.23 -15.55
N LYS A 98 16.11 16.50 -15.39
CA LYS A 98 14.75 16.89 -15.79
C LYS A 98 13.75 16.52 -14.69
N PRO A 99 13.62 17.35 -13.64
CA PRO A 99 12.78 17.05 -12.48
C PRO A 99 11.31 16.78 -12.80
N GLN A 100 10.80 17.32 -13.91
CA GLN A 100 9.43 17.08 -14.38
C GLN A 100 9.15 15.59 -14.60
N ILE A 101 10.16 14.82 -15.04
CA ILE A 101 10.03 13.35 -15.19
C ILE A 101 9.77 12.73 -13.82
N GLY A 102 10.51 13.12 -12.78
CA GLY A 102 10.31 12.62 -11.41
C GLY A 102 8.90 12.89 -10.88
N ILE A 103 8.34 14.07 -11.18
CA ILE A 103 6.97 14.43 -10.80
C ILE A 103 5.94 13.52 -11.48
N GLU A 104 6.10 13.22 -12.78
CA GLU A 104 5.20 12.31 -13.49
C GLU A 104 5.28 10.88 -12.95
N LEU A 105 6.47 10.38 -12.63
CA LEU A 105 6.63 9.08 -11.97
C LEU A 105 5.96 9.07 -10.59
N LEU A 106 6.12 10.13 -9.81
CA LEU A 106 5.48 10.26 -8.50
C LEU A 106 3.95 10.21 -8.61
N LYS A 107 3.35 10.91 -9.59
CA LYS A 107 1.90 10.84 -9.85
C LYS A 107 1.44 9.42 -10.16
N ILE A 108 2.20 8.68 -10.98
CA ILE A 108 1.90 7.27 -11.29
C ILE A 108 1.93 6.41 -10.03
N LEU A 109 2.96 6.58 -9.19
CA LEU A 109 3.10 5.82 -7.94
C LEU A 109 1.99 6.15 -6.94
N ILE A 110 1.63 7.44 -6.76
CA ILE A 110 0.52 7.87 -5.90
C ILE A 110 -0.80 7.26 -6.40
N GLY A 111 -1.05 7.28 -7.71
CA GLY A 111 -2.24 6.66 -8.30
C GLY A 111 -2.31 5.14 -8.05
N ARG A 112 -1.17 4.44 -8.15
CA ARG A 112 -1.07 3.01 -7.83
C ARG A 112 -1.30 2.75 -6.34
N LEU A 113 -0.70 3.55 -5.46
CA LEU A 113 -0.85 3.44 -4.01
C LEU A 113 -2.31 3.61 -3.62
N ALA A 114 -2.97 4.68 -4.06
CA ALA A 114 -4.38 4.93 -3.78
C ALA A 114 -5.31 3.78 -4.23
N LYS A 115 -5.06 3.21 -5.43
CA LYS A 115 -5.81 2.03 -5.91
C LYS A 115 -5.57 0.79 -5.05
N THR A 116 -4.32 0.56 -4.66
CA THR A 116 -3.94 -0.60 -3.84
C THR A 116 -4.55 -0.51 -2.44
N THR A 117 -4.47 0.66 -1.79
CA THR A 117 -5.13 0.91 -0.50
C THR A 117 -6.63 0.69 -0.59
N LYS A 118 -7.30 1.21 -1.63
CA LYS A 118 -8.75 1.00 -1.82
C LYS A 118 -9.10 -0.48 -1.98
N TYR A 119 -8.27 -1.25 -2.68
CA TYR A 119 -8.48 -2.68 -2.86
C TYR A 119 -8.28 -3.45 -1.55
N ALA A 120 -7.23 -3.14 -0.78
CA ALA A 120 -6.98 -3.73 0.54
C ALA A 120 -8.16 -3.49 1.50
N THR A 121 -8.62 -2.24 1.63
CA THR A 121 -9.77 -1.89 2.48
C THR A 121 -11.05 -2.63 2.03
N ARG A 122 -11.25 -2.82 0.73
CA ARG A 122 -12.39 -3.60 0.24
C ARG A 122 -12.29 -5.07 0.66
N LEU A 123 -11.12 -5.69 0.50
CA LEU A 123 -10.89 -7.08 0.91
C LEU A 123 -11.08 -7.26 2.41
N GLU A 124 -10.57 -6.34 3.23
CA GLU A 124 -10.77 -6.36 4.70
C GLU A 124 -12.25 -6.36 5.07
N ASN A 125 -13.06 -5.54 4.37
CA ASN A 125 -14.50 -5.49 4.59
C ASN A 125 -15.20 -6.79 4.16
N GLU A 126 -14.85 -7.35 3.00
CA GLU A 126 -15.40 -8.63 2.52
C GLU A 126 -15.02 -9.77 3.48
N ILE A 127 -13.76 -9.82 3.95
CA ILE A 127 -13.28 -10.80 4.93
C ILE A 127 -14.06 -10.68 6.25
N ALA A 128 -14.28 -9.45 6.74
CA ALA A 128 -15.06 -9.22 7.95
C ALA A 128 -16.51 -9.75 7.80
N GLN A 129 -17.15 -9.47 6.66
CA GLN A 129 -18.50 -9.97 6.36
C GLN A 129 -18.56 -11.50 6.36
N TYR A 130 -17.65 -12.18 5.64
CA TYR A 130 -17.61 -13.64 5.62
C TYR A 130 -17.30 -14.24 6.98
N ARG A 131 -16.43 -13.59 7.77
CA ARG A 131 -16.13 -14.02 9.14
C ARG A 131 -17.37 -13.97 10.03
N ASP A 132 -18.20 -12.94 9.89
CA ASP A 132 -19.46 -12.82 10.64
C ASP A 132 -20.52 -13.83 10.18
N GLU A 133 -20.64 -14.08 8.87
CA GLU A 133 -21.53 -15.13 8.34
C GLU A 133 -21.14 -16.53 8.82
N LEU A 134 -19.85 -16.88 8.77
CA LEU A 134 -19.34 -18.17 9.25
C LEU A 134 -19.60 -18.37 10.74
N ARG A 135 -19.57 -17.30 11.55
CA ARG A 135 -19.90 -17.35 12.99
C ARG A 135 -21.37 -17.65 13.23
N LYS A 136 -22.27 -16.97 12.51
CA LYS A 136 -23.72 -17.22 12.56
C LYS A 136 -24.04 -18.68 12.22
N LEU A 137 -23.43 -19.21 11.15
CA LEU A 137 -23.59 -20.61 10.75
C LEU A 137 -23.07 -21.60 11.81
N LYS A 138 -22.00 -21.25 12.53
CA LYS A 138 -21.43 -22.08 13.61
C LYS A 138 -22.13 -21.92 14.97
N GLY A 139 -23.18 -21.09 15.06
CA GLY A 139 -23.86 -20.80 16.34
C GLY A 139 -22.95 -20.10 17.36
N LEU A 140 -21.82 -19.54 16.90
CA LEU A 140 -20.94 -18.74 17.74
C LEU A 140 -21.62 -17.38 17.96
N LYS A 141 -21.72 -16.94 19.22
CA LYS A 141 -22.18 -15.58 19.54
C LYS A 141 -21.29 -14.57 18.81
N GLU A 142 -21.88 -13.46 18.37
CA GLU A 142 -21.12 -12.34 17.81
C GLU A 142 -19.96 -12.02 18.75
N GLU A 143 -18.74 -12.01 18.21
CA GLU A 143 -17.63 -11.38 18.89
C GLU A 143 -17.94 -9.89 18.84
N LYS A 144 -18.28 -9.31 19.99
CA LYS A 144 -18.43 -7.86 20.11
C LYS A 144 -17.12 -7.28 19.59
N LYS A 145 -17.15 -6.56 18.45
CA LYS A 145 -16.02 -5.72 18.05
C LYS A 145 -15.68 -4.89 19.29
N PRO A 146 -14.43 -4.94 19.79
CA PRO A 146 -14.08 -4.17 20.96
C PRO A 146 -14.50 -2.73 20.70
N SER A 147 -15.35 -2.21 21.56
CA SER A 147 -15.76 -0.81 21.53
C SER A 147 -14.51 0.06 21.51
N ILE A 148 -14.64 1.30 21.03
CA ILE A 148 -13.51 2.25 21.03
C ILE A 148 -12.86 2.36 22.43
N LEU A 149 -13.66 2.23 23.49
CA LEU A 149 -13.17 2.18 24.87
C LEU A 149 -12.33 0.92 25.18
N GLU A 150 -12.74 -0.26 24.68
CA GLU A 150 -11.97 -1.50 24.84
C GLU A 150 -10.67 -1.46 24.03
N GLU A 151 -10.69 -0.85 22.84
CA GLU A 151 -9.50 -0.60 22.04
C GLU A 151 -8.52 0.34 22.77
N LEU A 152 -9.01 1.47 23.29
CA LEU A 152 -8.18 2.42 24.07
C LEU A 152 -7.51 1.76 25.27
N VAL A 153 -8.19 0.83 25.94
CA VAL A 153 -7.60 0.03 27.02
C VAL A 153 -6.56 -0.95 26.50
N SER A 154 -6.85 -1.65 25.39
CA SER A 154 -5.91 -2.60 24.78
C SER A 154 -4.61 -1.95 24.31
N TYR A 155 -4.67 -0.71 23.82
CA TYR A 155 -3.50 0.08 23.42
C TYR A 155 -2.81 0.78 24.60
N GLY A 156 -3.34 0.66 25.83
CA GLY A 156 -2.75 1.23 27.04
C GLY A 156 -3.01 2.72 27.23
N PHE A 157 -3.90 3.35 26.46
CA PHE A 157 -4.30 4.74 26.65
C PHE A 157 -5.24 4.93 27.84
N LEU A 158 -6.01 3.91 28.19
CA LEU A 158 -6.90 3.90 29.33
C LEU A 158 -6.65 2.70 30.24
N SER A 159 -6.85 2.88 31.54
CA SER A 159 -7.06 1.77 32.46
C SER A 159 -8.51 1.27 32.38
N HIS A 160 -8.73 0.02 32.80
CA HIS A 160 -10.09 -0.55 32.91
C HIS A 160 -10.98 0.27 33.87
N GLU A 161 -10.40 0.94 34.86
CA GLU A 161 -11.15 1.81 35.79
C GLU A 161 -11.59 3.12 35.10
N GLN A 162 -10.69 3.77 34.34
CA GLN A 162 -11.02 4.97 33.58
C GLN A 162 -12.06 4.65 32.50
N MET A 163 -11.95 3.50 31.85
CA MET A 163 -12.91 3.02 30.87
C MET A 163 -14.34 2.96 31.43
N LYS A 164 -14.52 2.40 32.64
CA LYS A 164 -15.83 2.33 33.32
C LYS A 164 -16.38 3.72 33.61
N LYS A 165 -15.56 4.61 34.19
CA LYS A 165 -15.96 6.00 34.49
C LYS A 165 -16.46 6.72 33.24
N VAL A 166 -15.74 6.61 32.12
CA VAL A 166 -16.15 7.23 30.85
C VAL A 166 -17.44 6.61 30.32
N ALA A 167 -17.61 5.29 30.42
CA ALA A 167 -18.83 4.62 29.99
C ALA A 167 -20.06 5.05 30.79
N ASP A 168 -19.93 5.19 32.11
CA ASP A 168 -21.01 5.63 33.01
C ASP A 168 -21.41 7.08 32.70
N GLU A 169 -20.44 7.98 32.51
CA GLU A 169 -20.72 9.38 32.18
C GLU A 169 -21.42 9.56 30.82
N LEU A 170 -20.99 8.81 29.80
CA LEU A 170 -21.65 8.83 28.50
C LEU A 170 -23.12 8.39 28.62
N LYS A 171 -23.40 7.43 29.50
CA LYS A 171 -24.75 6.96 29.78
C LYS A 171 -25.59 8.01 30.52
N GLU A 172 -25.04 8.66 31.53
CA GLU A 172 -25.71 9.75 32.27
C GLU A 172 -26.05 10.95 31.36
N HIS A 173 -25.15 11.31 30.45
CA HIS A 173 -25.42 12.37 29.47
C HIS A 173 -26.53 11.98 28.49
N GLN A 174 -26.56 10.70 28.07
CA GLN A 174 -27.62 10.19 27.20
C GLN A 174 -28.99 10.16 27.91
N GLU A 175 -29.03 9.78 29.18
CA GLU A 175 -30.25 9.75 30.00
C GLU A 175 -30.76 11.15 30.35
N SER A 176 -29.86 12.12 30.56
CA SER A 176 -30.20 13.53 30.81
C SER A 176 -30.54 14.33 29.54
N GLY A 177 -30.40 13.74 28.35
CA GLY A 177 -30.64 14.40 27.06
C GLY A 177 -29.58 15.45 26.70
N THR A 178 -28.44 15.46 27.38
CA THR A 178 -27.34 16.40 27.13
C THR A 178 -26.45 15.88 26.01
N LEU A 179 -26.24 16.69 24.97
CA LEU A 179 -25.38 16.29 23.84
C LEU A 179 -23.91 16.24 24.27
N THR A 180 -23.32 15.05 24.29
CA THR A 180 -21.89 14.82 24.52
C THR A 180 -21.32 13.80 23.52
N SER A 181 -20.00 13.68 23.45
CA SER A 181 -19.31 12.69 22.62
C SER A 181 -18.16 12.05 23.38
N LEU A 182 -17.77 10.84 22.96
CA LEU A 182 -16.65 10.12 23.58
C LEU A 182 -15.34 10.96 23.59
N PRO A 183 -14.89 11.58 22.48
CA PRO A 183 -13.70 12.43 22.51
C PRO A 183 -13.80 13.59 23.50
N LYS A 184 -14.99 14.19 23.62
CA LYS A 184 -15.23 15.32 24.52
C LYS A 184 -15.09 14.89 25.99
N VAL A 185 -15.74 13.80 26.38
CA VAL A 185 -15.66 13.25 27.75
C VAL A 185 -14.22 12.88 28.11
N LEU A 186 -13.49 12.23 27.19
CA LEU A 186 -12.10 11.82 27.42
C LEU A 186 -11.17 13.01 27.71
N ILE A 187 -11.34 14.13 27.00
CA ILE A 187 -10.51 15.33 27.15
C ILE A 187 -10.93 16.15 28.37
N GLU A 188 -12.22 16.47 28.52
CA GLU A 188 -12.71 17.35 29.59
C GLU A 188 -12.48 16.76 30.99
N LYS A 189 -12.46 15.44 31.10
CA LYS A 189 -12.17 14.72 32.36
C LYS A 189 -10.69 14.41 32.57
N GLY A 190 -9.83 14.78 31.62
CA GLY A 190 -8.40 14.55 31.69
C GLY A 190 -8.00 13.08 31.60
N HIS A 191 -8.83 12.23 30.99
CA HIS A 191 -8.48 10.83 30.76
C HIS A 191 -7.51 10.66 29.59
N LEU A 192 -7.62 11.51 28.56
CA LEU A 192 -6.64 11.64 27.49
C LEU A 192 -6.42 13.11 27.14
N THR A 193 -5.23 13.41 26.63
CA THR A 193 -5.00 14.67 25.89
C THR A 193 -5.42 14.54 24.43
N ALA A 194 -5.54 15.69 23.74
CA ALA A 194 -5.81 15.70 22.30
C ALA A 194 -4.71 14.98 21.50
N GLU A 195 -3.45 15.12 21.91
CA GLU A 195 -2.30 14.44 21.30
C GLU A 195 -2.40 12.92 21.45
N GLN A 196 -2.78 12.42 22.64
CA GLN A 196 -2.96 10.99 22.86
C GLN A 196 -4.12 10.42 22.03
N LEU A 197 -5.20 11.20 21.84
CA LEU A 197 -6.30 10.82 20.94
C LEU A 197 -5.85 10.76 19.48
N ILE A 198 -5.04 11.72 19.02
CA ILE A 198 -4.48 11.70 17.66
C ILE A 198 -3.58 10.47 17.49
N GLN A 199 -2.69 10.20 18.45
CA GLN A 199 -1.82 9.03 18.43
C GLN A 199 -2.62 7.72 18.38
N PHE A 200 -3.71 7.61 19.13
CA PHE A 200 -4.62 6.46 19.05
C PHE A 200 -5.23 6.31 17.65
N LEU A 201 -5.69 7.40 17.03
CA LEU A 201 -6.26 7.37 15.69
C LEU A 201 -5.24 6.98 14.63
N GLU A 202 -3.98 7.43 14.76
CA GLU A 202 -2.88 7.04 13.88
C GLU A 202 -2.58 5.54 13.98
N LEU A 203 -2.52 5.00 15.20
CA LEU A 203 -2.33 3.55 15.43
C LEU A 203 -3.47 2.72 14.83
N ARG A 204 -4.69 3.24 14.86
CA ARG A 204 -5.89 2.57 14.33
C ARG A 204 -6.01 2.60 12.81
N GLN A 205 -5.41 3.59 12.14
CA GLN A 205 -5.36 3.67 10.68
C GLN A 205 -4.20 2.86 10.06
N GLY A 206 -3.25 2.40 10.89
CA GLY A 206 -2.10 1.59 10.48
C GLY A 206 -2.30 0.07 10.50
N THR A 207 -3.52 -0.41 10.78
CA THR A 207 -3.92 -1.84 10.84
C THR A 207 -5.12 -2.11 9.96
#